data_AF-A0A0F3MW96-F1
#
_entry.id   AF-A0A0F3MW96-F1
#
_cell.length_a   1.000
_cell.length_b   1.000
_cell.length_c   1.000
_cell.angle_alpha   90.00
_cell.angle_beta   90.00
_cell.angle_gamma   90.00
#
_symmetry.space_group_name_H-M   'P 1'
#
loop_
_entity.id
_entity.type
_entity.pdbx_description
1 polymer ?
#
loop_
_entity_poly.entity_id
_entity_poly.type
_entity_poly.pdbx_seq_one_letter_code
_entity_poly.pdbx_strand_id
1 'polypeptide(L)'
;MNVDLFKGEYIEPKDWDEFITKQNVIVIDTRNDYEVEVGTFKSAINPNTRTFKQFPAWVQQNQELLKGKKIAMVCTGGIRCEKSTSLLKSIGYEEVYHLKGGILQYLEDTQNKNNLWQGECFVFDDRRAVADDLSPAEGHWLQR
;
A
#
# COMPACT_ATOMS: atom_id res chain seq x y z
N MET A 1 -0.05 11.97 -25.98
CA MET A 1 0.40 10.77 -25.26
C MET A 1 -0.81 10.18 -24.56
N ASN A 2 -1.05 8.88 -24.70
CA ASN A 2 -2.20 8.24 -24.05
C ASN A 2 -1.89 8.06 -22.56
N VAL A 3 -2.54 8.86 -21.71
CA VAL A 3 -2.25 8.96 -20.27
C VAL A 3 -2.62 7.66 -19.53
N ASP A 4 -3.56 6.89 -20.09
CA ASP A 4 -4.05 5.64 -19.52
C ASP A 4 -3.04 4.48 -19.58
N LEU A 5 -2.04 4.56 -20.45
CA LEU A 5 -0.99 3.51 -20.57
C LEU A 5 -0.14 3.38 -19.30
N PHE A 6 -0.05 4.43 -18.50
CA PHE A 6 0.77 4.46 -17.29
C PHE A 6 -0.07 4.44 -16.02
N LYS A 7 -1.29 3.91 -16.07
CA LYS A 7 -2.10 3.73 -14.86
C LYS A 7 -2.01 2.28 -14.37
N GLY A 8 -1.86 2.10 -13.07
CA GLY A 8 -2.03 0.79 -12.44
C GLY A 8 -3.46 0.30 -12.52
N GLU A 9 -3.64 -1.00 -12.42
CA GLU A 9 -4.96 -1.61 -12.35
C GLU A 9 -5.51 -1.51 -10.93
N TYR A 10 -6.78 -1.13 -10.81
CA TYR A 10 -7.46 -1.10 -9.52
C TYR A 10 -7.88 -2.50 -9.09
N ILE A 11 -7.63 -2.80 -7.82
CA ILE A 11 -8.27 -3.92 -7.13
C ILE A 11 -9.28 -3.32 -6.14
N GLU A 12 -10.52 -3.76 -6.22
CA GLU A 12 -11.58 -3.35 -5.29
C GLU A 12 -11.29 -3.91 -3.89
N PRO A 13 -11.62 -3.20 -2.81
CA PRO A 13 -11.44 -3.67 -1.43
C PRO A 13 -11.91 -5.09 -1.15
N LYS A 14 -13.10 -5.45 -1.65
CA LYS A 14 -13.71 -6.78 -1.48
C LYS A 14 -12.89 -7.92 -2.10
N ASP A 15 -12.09 -7.62 -3.13
CA ASP A 15 -11.30 -8.59 -3.89
C ASP A 15 -9.82 -8.56 -3.46
N TRP A 16 -9.43 -7.59 -2.61
CA TRP A 16 -8.06 -7.31 -2.21
C TRP A 16 -7.41 -8.51 -1.51
N ASP A 17 -8.08 -9.08 -0.51
CA ASP A 17 -7.53 -10.17 0.30
C ASP A 17 -7.24 -11.42 -0.52
N GLU A 18 -8.15 -11.79 -1.43
CA GLU A 18 -7.94 -12.90 -2.35
C GLU A 18 -6.78 -12.60 -3.31
N PHE A 19 -6.67 -11.36 -3.77
CA PHE A 19 -5.61 -10.96 -4.68
C PHE A 19 -4.23 -11.05 -4.01
N ILE A 20 -4.06 -10.43 -2.84
CA ILE A 20 -2.75 -10.32 -2.18
C ILE A 20 -2.25 -11.63 -1.57
N THR A 21 -3.11 -12.64 -1.44
CA THR A 21 -2.73 -13.96 -0.91
C THR A 21 -2.26 -14.93 -2.00
N LYS A 22 -2.31 -14.53 -3.28
CA LYS A 22 -1.78 -15.33 -4.40
C LYS A 22 -0.25 -15.40 -4.36
N GLN A 23 0.31 -16.58 -4.61
CA GLN A 23 1.76 -16.85 -4.48
C GLN A 23 2.67 -15.98 -5.38
N ASN A 24 2.15 -15.43 -6.47
CA ASN A 24 2.93 -14.57 -7.37
C ASN A 24 2.73 -13.07 -7.14
N VAL A 25 1.92 -12.69 -6.14
CA VAL A 25 1.64 -11.30 -5.79
C VAL A 25 2.58 -10.87 -4.67
N ILE A 26 3.21 -9.72 -4.86
CA ILE A 26 3.94 -9.01 -3.81
C ILE A 26 3.19 -7.74 -3.46
N VAL A 27 3.06 -7.45 -2.17
CA VAL A 27 2.46 -6.21 -1.68
C VAL A 27 3.58 -5.28 -1.25
N ILE A 28 3.53 -4.03 -1.69
CA ILE A 28 4.48 -2.98 -1.33
C ILE A 28 3.70 -1.85 -0.67
N ASP A 29 4.07 -1.53 0.57
CA ASP A 29 3.54 -0.37 1.27
C ASP A 29 4.31 0.87 0.81
N THR A 30 3.63 1.78 0.11
CA THR A 30 4.26 2.98 -0.47
C THR A 30 4.23 4.18 0.48
N ARG A 31 3.85 3.94 1.73
CA ARG A 31 3.86 4.94 2.79
C ARG A 31 5.26 5.16 3.34
N ASN A 32 5.43 6.23 4.12
CA ASN A 32 6.69 6.47 4.79
C ASN A 32 6.89 5.45 5.92
N ASP A 33 8.14 5.21 6.29
CA ASP A 33 8.56 4.29 7.36
C ASP A 33 7.73 4.45 8.64
N TYR A 34 7.58 5.66 9.15
CA TYR A 34 6.81 5.93 10.36
C TYR A 34 5.32 5.55 10.24
N GLU A 35 4.74 5.54 9.05
CA GLU A 35 3.33 5.14 8.84
C GLU A 35 3.18 3.62 8.81
N VAL A 36 4.20 2.92 8.28
CA VAL A 36 4.24 1.46 8.21
C VAL A 36 4.48 0.86 9.59
N GLU A 37 5.25 1.54 10.44
CA GLU A 37 5.47 1.16 11.84
C GLU A 37 4.18 1.17 12.67
N VAL A 38 3.22 2.03 12.35
CA VAL A 38 1.90 2.07 13.04
C VAL A 38 1.07 0.83 12.72
N GLY A 39 1.12 0.38 11.47
CA GLY A 39 0.36 -0.78 11.01
C GLY A 39 0.54 -0.98 9.52
N THR A 40 0.41 -2.21 9.05
CA THR A 40 0.56 -2.57 7.63
C THR A 40 -0.11 -3.91 7.33
N PHE A 41 -0.19 -4.29 6.05
CA PHE A 41 -0.66 -5.63 5.69
C PHE A 41 0.39 -6.69 6.07
N LYS A 42 -0.05 -7.83 6.59
CA LYS A 42 0.81 -8.90 7.14
C LYS A 42 2.00 -9.32 6.25
N SER A 43 1.81 -9.31 4.94
CA SER A 43 2.83 -9.72 3.95
C SER A 43 3.39 -8.54 3.14
N ALA A 44 3.09 -7.30 3.52
CA ALA A 44 3.58 -6.13 2.81
C ALA A 44 5.08 -5.92 3.05
N ILE A 45 5.78 -5.66 1.96
CA ILE A 45 7.16 -5.21 1.97
C ILE A 45 7.16 -3.72 2.34
N ASN A 46 7.92 -3.36 3.37
CA ASN A 46 8.24 -1.99 3.71
C ASN A 46 9.51 -1.55 2.96
N PRO A 47 9.44 -0.57 2.05
CA PRO A 47 10.62 0.00 1.40
C PRO A 47 11.58 0.75 2.35
N ASN A 48 11.16 1.01 3.59
CA ASN A 48 11.86 1.83 4.59
C ASN A 48 12.19 3.24 4.07
N THR A 49 11.26 3.83 3.31
CA THR A 49 11.42 5.19 2.77
C THR A 49 10.94 6.22 3.77
N ARG A 50 11.76 7.23 4.07
CA ARG A 50 11.37 8.42 4.86
C ARG A 50 10.48 9.38 4.08
N THR A 51 10.64 9.39 2.76
CA THR A 51 9.82 10.18 1.85
C THR A 51 9.55 9.38 0.58
N PHE A 52 8.39 9.59 -0.03
CA PHE A 52 8.03 8.96 -1.31
C PHE A 52 9.06 9.19 -2.43
N LYS A 53 9.84 10.28 -2.39
CA LYS A 53 10.91 10.55 -3.39
C LYS A 53 12.01 9.48 -3.41
N GLN A 54 12.15 8.68 -2.35
CA GLN A 54 13.12 7.59 -2.26
C GLN A 54 12.61 6.29 -2.90
N PHE A 55 11.30 6.17 -3.14
CA PHE A 55 10.69 4.96 -3.72
C PHE A 55 11.30 4.55 -5.08
N PRO A 56 11.56 5.47 -6.04
CA PRO A 56 12.21 5.09 -7.30
C PRO A 56 13.59 4.45 -7.11
N ALA A 57 14.39 4.93 -6.17
CA ALA A 57 15.71 4.37 -5.87
C ALA A 57 15.59 2.98 -5.26
N TRP A 58 14.62 2.78 -4.36
CA TRP A 58 14.33 1.47 -3.80
C TRP A 58 13.93 0.46 -4.88
N VAL A 59 13.06 0.84 -5.83
CA VAL A 59 12.67 -0.02 -6.96
C VAL A 59 13.89 -0.44 -7.78
N GLN A 60 14.80 0.49 -8.09
CA GLN A 60 16.03 0.20 -8.84
C GLN A 60 16.94 -0.80 -8.11
N GLN A 61 17.01 -0.74 -6.79
CA GLN A 61 17.83 -1.64 -5.97
C GLN A 61 17.21 -3.03 -5.80
N ASN A 62 15.90 -3.18 -6.04
CA ASN A 62 15.14 -4.40 -5.76
C ASN A 62 14.54 -5.04 -7.03
N GLN A 63 15.08 -4.76 -8.22
CA GLN A 63 14.51 -5.24 -9.49
C GLN A 63 14.32 -6.77 -9.53
N GLU A 64 15.28 -7.54 -9.00
CA GLU A 64 15.20 -9.01 -8.96
C GLU A 64 14.07 -9.52 -8.05
N LEU A 65 13.72 -8.79 -6.97
CA LEU A 65 12.58 -9.11 -6.12
C LEU A 65 11.24 -8.93 -6.87
N LEU A 66 11.20 -7.92 -7.75
CA LEU A 66 9.98 -7.52 -8.48
C LEU A 66 9.79 -8.32 -9.78
N LYS A 67 10.86 -8.93 -10.30
CA LYS A 67 10.89 -9.58 -11.61
C LYS A 67 9.90 -10.75 -11.70
N GLY A 68 9.00 -10.70 -12.69
CA GLY A 68 8.01 -11.74 -12.93
C GLY A 68 6.94 -11.86 -11.83
N LYS A 69 6.78 -10.84 -10.98
CA LYS A 69 5.76 -10.78 -9.94
C LYS A 69 4.64 -9.82 -10.34
N LYS A 70 3.43 -10.08 -9.82
CA LYS A 70 2.34 -9.11 -9.78
C LYS A 70 2.58 -8.16 -8.61
N ILE A 71 2.67 -6.87 -8.88
CA ILE A 71 3.03 -5.87 -7.88
C ILE A 71 1.78 -5.14 -7.41
N ALA A 72 1.33 -5.44 -6.20
CA ALA A 72 0.26 -4.74 -5.50
C ALA A 72 0.84 -3.61 -4.65
N MET A 73 0.29 -2.40 -4.74
CA MET A 73 0.71 -1.28 -3.91
C MET A 73 -0.42 -0.72 -3.06
N VAL A 74 -0.06 -0.28 -1.86
CA VAL A 74 -0.99 0.34 -0.90
C VAL A 74 -0.47 1.65 -0.36
N CYS A 75 -1.40 2.52 0.02
CA CYS A 75 -1.20 3.69 0.85
C CYS A 75 -2.52 4.07 1.52
N THR A 76 -2.52 5.08 2.38
CA THR A 76 -3.68 5.47 3.20
C THR A 76 -4.96 5.70 2.38
N GLY A 77 -4.88 6.49 1.31
CA GLY A 77 -6.06 6.90 0.51
C GLY A 77 -5.88 6.80 -1.00
N GLY A 78 -4.97 5.95 -1.49
CA GLY A 78 -4.77 5.68 -2.92
C GLY A 78 -3.89 6.67 -3.71
N ILE A 79 -3.78 7.95 -3.31
CA ILE A 79 -3.07 8.97 -4.12
C ILE A 79 -1.59 8.63 -4.40
N ARG A 80 -0.84 8.11 -3.41
CA ARG A 80 0.55 7.69 -3.64
C ARG A 80 0.62 6.49 -4.57
N CYS A 81 -0.38 5.61 -4.51
CA CYS A 81 -0.47 4.45 -5.37
C CYS A 81 -0.67 4.80 -6.84
N GLU A 82 -1.37 5.90 -7.15
CA GLU A 82 -1.46 6.40 -8.54
C GLU A 82 -0.08 6.74 -9.10
N LYS A 83 0.75 7.40 -8.28
CA LYS A 83 2.12 7.80 -8.68
C LYS A 83 3.06 6.60 -8.76
N SER A 84 2.99 5.68 -7.79
CA SER A 84 3.90 4.54 -7.73
C SER A 84 3.61 3.48 -8.80
N THR A 85 2.33 3.19 -9.09
CA THR A 85 1.99 2.30 -10.22
C THR A 85 2.37 2.92 -11.55
N SER A 86 2.16 4.23 -11.71
CA SER A 86 2.58 4.94 -12.92
C SER A 86 4.08 4.91 -13.14
N LEU A 87 4.86 5.11 -12.08
CA LEU A 87 6.31 4.94 -12.11
C LEU A 87 6.70 3.54 -12.58
N LEU A 88 6.15 2.48 -11.97
CA LEU A 88 6.50 1.10 -12.33
C LEU A 88 6.10 0.75 -13.78
N LYS A 89 4.90 1.17 -14.24
CA LYS A 89 4.51 1.05 -15.67
C LYS A 89 5.55 1.75 -16.57
N SER A 90 5.98 2.96 -16.20
CA SER A 90 6.90 3.77 -17.02
C SER A 90 8.29 3.16 -17.19
N ILE A 91 8.71 2.28 -16.28
CA ILE A 91 10.00 1.59 -16.31
C ILE A 91 9.87 0.11 -16.73
N GLY A 92 8.72 -0.29 -17.27
CA GLY A 92 8.52 -1.57 -17.95
C GLY A 92 7.87 -2.68 -17.13
N TYR A 93 7.35 -2.42 -15.93
CA TYR A 93 6.54 -3.41 -15.21
C TYR A 93 5.11 -3.42 -15.75
N GLU A 94 4.65 -4.56 -16.24
CA GLU A 94 3.32 -4.70 -16.84
C GLU A 94 2.24 -4.99 -15.78
N GLU A 95 2.47 -5.95 -14.90
CA GLU A 95 1.48 -6.40 -13.91
C GLU A 95 1.55 -5.59 -12.61
N VAL A 96 1.05 -4.35 -12.65
CA VAL A 96 1.03 -3.45 -11.49
C VAL A 96 -0.38 -3.03 -11.10
N TYR A 97 -0.65 -3.13 -9.81
CA TYR A 97 -1.98 -3.02 -9.22
C TYR A 97 -1.93 -2.10 -8.00
N HIS A 98 -3.06 -1.49 -7.66
CA HIS A 98 -3.21 -0.82 -6.37
C HIS A 98 -4.60 -0.99 -5.77
N LEU A 99 -4.66 -0.88 -4.45
CA LEU A 99 -5.90 -0.89 -3.70
C LEU A 99 -6.71 0.38 -4.00
N LYS A 100 -7.89 0.21 -4.60
CA LYS A 100 -8.79 1.33 -4.87
C LYS A 100 -9.30 1.93 -3.55
N GLY A 101 -9.19 3.25 -3.44
CA GLY A 101 -9.54 3.98 -2.21
C GLY A 101 -8.52 3.86 -1.07
N GLY A 102 -7.48 3.03 -1.23
CA GLY A 102 -6.44 2.84 -0.21
C GLY A 102 -6.92 2.10 1.04
N ILE A 103 -6.08 2.11 2.07
CA ILE A 103 -6.29 1.37 3.32
C ILE A 103 -7.60 1.79 4.01
N LEU A 104 -7.94 3.08 4.01
CA LEU A 104 -9.16 3.56 4.67
C LEU A 104 -10.43 2.95 4.05
N GLN A 105 -10.53 2.92 2.72
CA GLN A 105 -11.67 2.28 2.05
C GLN A 105 -11.67 0.77 2.27
N TYR A 106 -10.50 0.14 2.32
CA TYR A 106 -10.40 -1.28 2.65
C TYR A 106 -10.96 -1.60 4.04
N LEU A 107 -10.58 -0.81 5.06
CA LEU A 107 -11.08 -0.99 6.40
C LEU A 107 -12.59 -0.74 6.48
N GLU A 108 -13.10 0.30 5.81
CA GLU A 108 -14.53 0.60 5.72
C GLU A 108 -15.33 -0.55 5.10
N ASP A 109 -14.91 -1.03 3.92
CA ASP A 109 -15.69 -1.97 3.12
C ASP A 109 -15.59 -3.41 3.63
N THR A 110 -14.44 -3.78 4.19
CA THR A 110 -14.14 -5.17 4.56
C THR A 110 -14.21 -5.42 6.06
N GLN A 111 -14.21 -4.35 6.87
CA GLN A 111 -14.11 -4.40 8.33
C GLN A 111 -12.92 -5.25 8.80
N ASN A 112 -11.87 -5.32 7.99
CA ASN A 112 -10.70 -6.18 8.20
C ASN A 112 -11.07 -7.64 8.55
N LYS A 113 -12.16 -8.19 8.00
CA LYS A 113 -12.74 -9.49 8.40
C LYS A 113 -11.76 -10.68 8.31
N ASN A 114 -10.78 -10.61 7.41
CA ASN A 114 -9.77 -11.65 7.21
C ASN A 114 -8.48 -11.39 8.01
N ASN A 115 -8.44 -10.30 8.80
CA ASN A 115 -7.32 -9.92 9.66
C ASN A 115 -5.99 -9.84 8.90
N LEU A 116 -6.00 -9.31 7.66
CA LEU A 116 -4.79 -9.12 6.86
C LEU A 116 -4.12 -7.79 7.13
N TRP A 117 -4.87 -6.76 7.54
CA TRP A 117 -4.34 -5.52 8.09
C TRP A 117 -3.97 -5.72 9.57
N GLN A 118 -2.81 -5.22 9.99
CA GLN A 118 -2.29 -5.34 11.36
C GLN A 118 -1.90 -3.96 11.90
N GLY A 119 -2.24 -3.66 13.15
CA GLY A 119 -1.98 -2.36 13.78
C GLY A 119 -2.99 -1.28 13.36
N GLU A 120 -2.61 -0.01 13.49
CA GLU A 120 -3.48 1.13 13.16
C GLU A 120 -3.06 1.84 11.87
N CYS A 121 -3.99 2.54 11.23
CA CYS A 121 -3.76 3.26 10.00
C CYS A 121 -3.43 4.73 10.30
N PHE A 122 -2.17 5.13 10.06
CA PHE A 122 -1.76 6.52 10.18
C PHE A 122 -2.57 7.44 9.26
N VAL A 123 -3.08 8.55 9.80
CA VAL A 123 -3.83 9.61 9.09
C VAL A 123 -3.23 10.99 9.37
N PHE A 124 -3.34 11.89 8.39
CA PHE A 124 -2.72 13.23 8.42
C PHE A 124 -3.68 14.29 9.01
N ASP A 125 -4.30 13.97 10.14
CA ASP A 125 -5.16 14.87 10.91
C ASP A 125 -4.97 14.64 12.42
N ASP A 126 -5.74 15.35 13.24
CA ASP A 126 -5.60 15.34 14.71
C ASP A 126 -5.72 13.95 15.35
N ARG A 127 -6.37 12.99 14.67
CA ARG A 127 -6.49 11.60 15.15
C ARG A 127 -5.14 10.89 15.13
N ARG A 128 -4.22 11.29 14.25
CA ARG A 128 -2.89 10.69 13.99
C ARG A 128 -2.92 9.25 13.45
N ALA A 129 -3.79 8.39 13.99
CA ALA A 129 -4.13 7.11 13.39
C ALA A 129 -5.58 6.72 13.72
N VAL A 130 -6.07 5.72 13.00
CA VAL A 130 -7.36 5.08 13.24
C VAL A 130 -7.20 3.57 13.39
N ALA A 131 -8.01 2.96 14.23
CA ALA A 131 -8.08 1.51 14.37
C ALA A 131 -8.71 0.87 13.11
N ASP A 132 -8.78 -0.45 13.08
CA ASP A 132 -9.34 -1.19 11.94
C ASP A 132 -10.85 -0.97 11.74
N ASP A 133 -11.55 -0.52 12.78
CA ASP A 133 -12.94 -0.05 12.74
C ASP A 133 -13.09 1.46 12.42
N LEU A 134 -11.99 2.12 12.05
CA LEU A 134 -11.89 3.56 11.74
C LEU A 134 -12.13 4.52 12.92
N SER A 135 -12.27 4.01 14.14
CA SER A 135 -12.29 4.85 15.34
C SER A 135 -10.91 5.49 15.59
N PRO A 136 -10.83 6.66 16.26
CA PRO A 136 -9.56 7.24 16.66
C PRO A 136 -8.76 6.25 17.51
N ALA A 137 -7.50 6.04 17.14
CA ALA A 137 -6.66 5.04 17.78
C ALA A 137 -6.05 5.55 19.09
N GLU A 138 -5.78 4.66 20.06
CA GLU A 138 -5.36 5.04 21.42
C GLU A 138 -3.89 5.49 21.53
N GLY A 139 -3.10 5.35 20.46
CA GLY A 139 -1.75 5.92 20.39
C GLY A 139 -0.64 5.04 20.95
N HIS A 140 -0.81 3.71 20.99
CA HIS A 140 0.17 2.77 21.56
C HIS A 140 1.57 2.80 20.89
N TRP A 141 1.71 3.38 19.69
CA TRP A 141 2.98 3.60 18.97
C TRP A 141 3.67 4.92 19.32
N LEU A 142 3.05 5.81 20.11
CA LEU A 142 3.65 7.10 20.51
C LEU A 142 4.74 6.97 21.60
N GLN A 143 4.95 5.76 22.15
CA GLN A 143 5.87 5.52 23.26
C GLN A 143 7.12 4.70 22.88
N ARG A 144 7.33 4.41 21.59
CA ARG A 144 8.50 3.65 21.11
C ARG A 144 9.58 4.56 20.53
#